data_AF-A0AAD5MDC3-F1
#
_entry.id   AF-A0AAD5MDC3-F1
#
_cell.length_a   1.000
_cell.length_b   1.000
_cell.length_c   1.000
_cell.angle_alpha   90.00
_cell.angle_beta   90.00
_cell.angle_gamma   90.00
#
_symmetry.space_group_name_H-M   'P 1'
#
loop_
_entity.id
_entity.type
_entity.pdbx_description
1 polymer ?
#
loop_
_entity_poly.entity_id
_entity_poly.type
_entity_poly.pdbx_seq_one_letter_code
_entity_poly.pdbx_strand_id
1 'polypeptide(L)'
;MHDPSKGELRLELDPAHFQSLLDVYNNPNNLNQYNIDAVVILANRLKFSTVFDSCERYIAEQLPQISVMHAIRLAEQLKLSTIKQRLFDTISIDVFRSLASDEQYKKMDAELKAELLEKWGTFL
;
A
#
# COMPACT_ATOMS: atom_id res chain seq x y z
N MET A 1 24.33 3.05 -25.26
CA MET A 1 24.08 3.61 -23.91
C MET A 1 25.37 4.28 -23.46
N HIS A 2 25.32 5.56 -23.08
CA HIS A 2 26.49 6.29 -22.59
C HIS A 2 26.74 5.90 -21.13
N ASP A 3 27.94 5.44 -20.75
CA ASP A 3 28.26 5.20 -19.34
C ASP A 3 28.04 6.47 -18.50
N PRO A 4 27.50 6.35 -17.27
CA PRO A 4 27.34 7.49 -16.38
C PRO A 4 28.68 8.14 -16.07
N SER A 5 28.72 9.47 -16.07
CA SER A 5 29.91 10.24 -15.70
C SER A 5 30.29 9.94 -14.23
N LYS A 6 31.56 10.14 -13.85
CA LYS A 6 31.98 10.04 -12.44
C LYS A 6 31.11 10.97 -11.57
N GLY A 7 30.34 10.38 -10.65
CA GLY A 7 29.44 11.09 -9.74
C GLY A 7 27.96 11.10 -10.14
N GLU A 8 27.60 10.55 -11.31
CA GLU A 8 26.21 10.38 -11.72
C GLU A 8 25.66 9.02 -11.27
N LEU A 9 24.51 9.04 -10.62
CA LEU A 9 23.72 7.84 -10.32
C LEU A 9 22.49 7.82 -11.23
N ARG A 10 22.38 6.78 -12.06
CA ARG A 10 21.17 6.55 -12.87
C ARG A 10 20.25 5.62 -12.11
N LEU A 11 19.07 6.13 -11.78
CA LEU A 11 18.01 5.36 -11.17
C LEU A 11 16.97 5.07 -12.25
N GLU A 12 16.74 3.79 -12.55
CA GLU A 12 15.63 3.36 -13.39
C GLU A 12 14.34 3.41 -12.57
N LEU A 13 13.76 4.62 -12.52
CA LEU A 13 12.52 4.95 -11.82
C LEU A 13 11.54 5.60 -12.78
N ASP A 14 10.25 5.38 -12.53
CA ASP A 14 9.21 6.17 -13.16
C ASP A 14 9.31 7.63 -12.65
N PRO A 15 9.47 8.62 -13.54
CA PRO A 15 9.62 10.02 -13.14
C PRO A 15 8.41 10.59 -12.39
N ALA A 16 7.19 10.17 -12.74
CA ALA A 16 5.97 10.66 -12.09
C ALA A 16 5.81 10.09 -10.68
N HIS A 17 6.18 8.81 -10.49
CA HIS A 17 6.23 8.21 -9.17
C HIS A 17 7.29 8.87 -8.29
N PHE A 18 8.47 9.16 -8.85
CA PHE A 18 9.54 9.82 -8.09
C PHE A 18 9.15 11.26 -7.73
N GLN A 19 8.50 12.01 -8.62
CA GLN A 19 7.97 13.32 -8.30
C GLN A 19 6.94 13.24 -7.17
N SER A 20 6.01 12.27 -7.23
CA SER A 20 5.02 12.06 -6.17
C SER A 20 5.67 11.77 -4.81
N LEU A 21 6.77 11.00 -4.78
CA LEU A 21 7.56 10.77 -3.57
C LEU A 21 8.10 12.09 -3.01
N LEU A 22 8.68 12.95 -3.86
CA LEU A 22 9.25 14.23 -3.44
C LEU A 22 8.16 15.19 -2.94
N ASP A 23 6.99 15.20 -3.57
CA ASP A 23 5.87 16.03 -3.15
C ASP A 23 5.36 15.65 -1.77
N VAL A 24 5.32 14.34 -1.46
CA VAL A 24 4.97 13.83 -0.12
C VAL A 24 6.10 14.08 0.88
N TYR A 25 7.36 13.95 0.47
CA TYR A 25 8.51 14.28 1.32
C TYR A 25 8.49 15.74 1.78
N ASN A 26 8.14 16.66 0.89
CA ASN A 26 8.03 18.08 1.20
C ASN A 26 6.78 18.42 2.03
N ASN A 27 5.66 17.72 1.78
CA ASN A 27 4.42 17.90 2.52
C ASN A 27 3.65 16.57 2.62
N PRO A 28 3.61 15.92 3.79
CA PRO A 28 2.92 14.64 3.97
C PRO A 28 1.42 14.64 3.61
N ASN A 29 0.78 15.81 3.62
CA ASN A 29 -0.64 15.95 3.23
C ASN A 29 -0.89 15.72 1.74
N ASN A 30 0.15 15.65 0.91
CA ASN A 30 0.03 15.31 -0.50
C ASN A 30 -0.21 13.81 -0.72
N LEU A 31 -0.06 12.98 0.30
CA LEU A 31 -0.31 11.55 0.24
C LEU A 31 -1.83 11.26 0.16
N ASN A 32 -2.24 10.40 -0.75
CA ASN A 32 -3.64 10.08 -0.99
C ASN A 32 -3.83 8.68 -1.62
N GLN A 33 -5.08 8.28 -1.80
CA GLN A 33 -5.47 6.96 -2.33
C GLN A 33 -4.96 6.65 -3.75
N TYR A 34 -4.56 7.67 -4.52
CA TYR A 34 -4.11 7.50 -5.90
C TYR A 34 -2.59 7.36 -6.02
N ASN A 35 -1.82 8.00 -5.12
CA ASN A 35 -0.35 7.97 -5.16
C ASN A 35 0.29 7.03 -4.15
N ILE A 36 -0.45 6.55 -3.14
CA ILE A 36 0.08 5.72 -2.05
C ILE A 36 0.88 4.50 -2.54
N ASP A 37 0.39 3.77 -3.55
CA ASP A 37 1.10 2.60 -4.11
C ASP A 37 2.49 2.95 -4.62
N ALA A 38 2.59 4.01 -5.43
CA ALA A 38 3.85 4.45 -6.01
C ALA A 38 4.80 4.98 -4.92
N VAL A 39 4.28 5.82 -4.04
CA VAL A 39 5.06 6.50 -3.00
C VAL A 39 5.63 5.49 -2.01
N VAL A 40 4.84 4.53 -1.52
CA VAL A 40 5.29 3.59 -0.49
C VAL A 40 6.35 2.61 -1.01
N ILE A 41 6.20 2.16 -2.27
CA ILE A 41 7.19 1.29 -2.93
C ILE A 41 8.51 2.03 -3.09
N LEU A 42 8.48 3.27 -3.58
CA LEU A 42 9.69 4.06 -3.75
C LEU A 42 10.32 4.48 -2.42
N ALA A 43 9.52 4.84 -1.42
CA ALA A 43 10.02 5.19 -0.10
C ALA A 43 10.78 4.02 0.55
N ASN A 44 10.24 2.79 0.46
CA ASN A 44 10.91 1.60 0.96
C ASN A 44 12.18 1.25 0.14
N ARG A 45 12.10 1.36 -1.19
CA ARG A 45 13.22 1.06 -2.09
C ARG A 45 14.40 2.03 -1.89
N LEU A 46 14.11 3.33 -1.78
CA LEU A 46 15.11 4.40 -1.65
C LEU A 46 15.44 4.76 -0.20
N LYS A 47 14.81 4.09 0.79
CA LYS A 47 15.05 4.28 2.22
C LYS A 47 14.69 5.68 2.75
N PHE A 48 13.61 6.25 2.24
CA PHE A 48 13.01 7.48 2.78
C PHE A 48 12.12 7.13 3.98
N SER A 49 12.74 6.92 5.14
CA SER A 49 12.03 6.46 6.36
C SER A 49 10.87 7.36 6.76
N THR A 50 11.05 8.68 6.78
CA THR A 50 9.99 9.62 7.19
C THR A 50 8.76 9.57 6.27
N VAL A 51 8.97 9.34 4.97
CA VAL A 51 7.87 9.18 4.01
C VAL A 51 7.21 7.81 4.21
N PHE A 52 8.02 6.78 4.42
CA PHE A 52 7.51 5.44 4.70
C PHE A 52 6.64 5.41 5.95
N ASP A 53 7.06 6.03 7.06
CA ASP A 53 6.28 6.14 8.30
C ASP A 53 4.95 6.88 8.07
N SER A 54 4.96 7.89 7.19
CA SER A 54 3.74 8.61 6.79
C SER A 54 2.81 7.71 5.97
N CYS A 55 3.36 6.89 5.08
CA CYS A 55 2.60 5.87 4.35
C CYS A 55 2.00 4.82 5.27
N GLU A 56 2.76 4.30 6.24
CA GLU A 56 2.24 3.33 7.21
C GLU A 56 1.06 3.89 8.00
N ARG A 57 1.18 5.13 8.49
CA ARG A 57 0.08 5.82 9.20
C ARG A 57 -1.13 6.00 8.30
N TYR A 58 -0.93 6.44 7.07
CA TYR A 58 -2.02 6.62 6.11
C TYR A 58 -2.74 5.29 5.80
N ILE A 59 -1.99 4.20 5.61
CA ILE A 59 -2.52 2.84 5.39
C ILE A 59 -3.32 2.36 6.61
N ALA A 60 -2.87 2.67 7.82
CA ALA A 60 -3.53 2.23 9.04
C ALA A 60 -4.79 3.04 9.40
N GLU A 61 -4.83 4.33 9.08
CA GLU A 61 -5.84 5.25 9.63
C GLU A 61 -6.78 5.85 8.58
N GLN A 62 -6.27 6.22 7.40
CA GLN A 62 -7.02 7.00 6.41
C GLN A 62 -7.52 6.13 5.25
N LEU A 63 -6.62 5.33 4.66
CA LEU A 63 -6.96 4.46 3.53
C LEU A 63 -8.11 3.48 3.82
N PRO A 64 -8.25 2.89 5.02
CA PRO A 64 -9.35 1.96 5.30
C PRO A 64 -10.73 2.60 5.24
N GLN A 65 -10.83 3.92 5.47
CA GLN A 65 -12.09 4.67 5.35
C GLN A 65 -12.55 4.80 3.89
N ILE A 66 -11.62 4.65 2.94
CA ILE A 66 -11.87 4.72 1.50
C ILE A 66 -12.00 3.31 0.93
N SER A 67 -11.02 2.45 1.21
CA SER A 67 -10.97 1.07 0.75
C SER A 67 -10.14 0.22 1.72
N VAL A 68 -10.84 -0.56 2.55
CA VAL A 68 -10.21 -1.53 3.46
C VAL A 68 -9.39 -2.56 2.68
N MET A 69 -9.86 -2.99 1.51
CA MET A 69 -9.15 -3.95 0.65
C MET A 69 -7.83 -3.39 0.12
N HIS A 70 -7.80 -2.11 -0.25
CA HIS A 70 -6.56 -1.44 -0.65
C HIS A 70 -5.54 -1.42 0.50
N ALA A 71 -6.00 -1.02 1.69
CA ALA A 71 -5.16 -0.97 2.88
C ALA A 71 -4.60 -2.36 3.24
N ILE A 72 -5.42 -3.40 3.17
CA ILE A 72 -5.01 -4.79 3.43
C ILE A 72 -3.93 -5.24 2.46
N ARG A 73 -4.15 -5.01 1.15
CA ARG A 73 -3.18 -5.40 0.12
C ARG A 73 -1.83 -4.74 0.36
N LEU A 74 -1.83 -3.43 0.68
CA LEU A 74 -0.59 -2.72 0.97
C LEU A 74 0.07 -3.18 2.27
N ALA A 75 -0.71 -3.43 3.33
CA ALA A 75 -0.19 -3.95 4.58
C ALA A 75 0.50 -5.31 4.39
N GLU A 76 -0.05 -6.20 3.56
CA GLU A 76 0.59 -7.47 3.23
C GLU A 76 1.88 -7.27 2.43
N GLN A 77 1.84 -6.48 1.35
CA GLN A 77 3.01 -6.22 0.49
C GLN A 77 4.20 -5.63 1.27
N LEU A 78 3.91 -4.85 2.31
CA LEU A 78 4.88 -4.20 3.17
C LEU A 78 5.22 -5.01 4.44
N LYS A 79 4.60 -6.19 4.61
CA LYS A 79 4.76 -7.07 5.77
C LYS A 79 4.40 -6.41 7.10
N LEU A 80 3.37 -5.55 7.08
CA LEU A 80 2.84 -4.84 8.26
C LEU A 80 1.81 -5.71 8.98
N SER A 81 2.26 -6.84 9.53
CA SER A 81 1.38 -7.89 10.08
C SER A 81 0.39 -7.37 11.12
N THR A 82 0.82 -6.48 12.02
CA THR A 82 -0.05 -5.88 13.05
C THR A 82 -1.16 -5.01 12.44
N ILE A 83 -0.83 -4.23 11.42
CA ILE A 83 -1.80 -3.38 10.72
C ILE A 83 -2.76 -4.28 9.93
N LYS A 84 -2.25 -5.28 9.21
CA LYS A 84 -3.08 -6.25 8.46
C LYS A 84 -4.12 -6.91 9.36
N GLN A 85 -3.72 -7.44 10.51
CA GLN A 85 -4.65 -8.11 11.42
C GLN A 85 -5.73 -7.17 11.94
N ARG A 86 -5.36 -5.94 12.34
CA ARG A 86 -6.32 -4.91 12.73
C ARG A 86 -7.31 -4.59 11.60
N LEU A 87 -6.84 -4.48 10.36
CA LEU A 87 -7.72 -4.23 9.21
C LEU A 87 -8.68 -5.39 8.97
N PHE A 88 -8.22 -6.63 9.11
CA PHE A 88 -9.08 -7.81 9.00
C PHE A 88 -10.20 -7.79 10.04
N ASP A 89 -9.92 -7.36 11.27
CA ASP A 89 -10.93 -7.24 12.34
C ASP A 89 -11.99 -6.16 12.07
N THR A 90 -11.70 -5.21 11.18
CA THR A 90 -12.62 -4.11 10.84
C THR A 90 -13.52 -4.39 9.64
N ILE A 91 -13.26 -5.46 8.88
CA ILE A 91 -14.10 -5.82 7.72
C ILE A 91 -15.51 -6.15 8.23
N SER A 92 -16.53 -5.61 7.57
CA SER A 92 -17.92 -5.98 7.83
C SER A 92 -18.38 -7.08 6.89
N ILE A 93 -19.46 -7.78 7.27
CA ILE A 93 -20.07 -8.81 6.43
C ILE A 93 -20.54 -8.27 5.07
N ASP A 94 -20.91 -6.99 4.99
CA ASP A 94 -21.34 -6.36 3.75
C ASP A 94 -20.16 -6.12 2.79
N VAL A 95 -19.01 -5.70 3.32
CA VAL A 95 -17.76 -5.63 2.54
C VAL A 95 -17.42 -7.02 2.01
N PHE A 96 -17.52 -8.06 2.85
CA PHE A 96 -17.27 -9.44 2.47
C PHE A 96 -18.13 -9.90 1.28
N ARG A 97 -19.46 -9.64 1.34
CA ARG A 97 -20.39 -9.99 0.25
C ARG A 97 -20.06 -9.32 -1.08
N SER A 98 -19.37 -8.19 -1.05
CA SER A 98 -18.96 -7.43 -2.23
C SER A 98 -17.54 -7.73 -2.73
N LEU A 99 -16.77 -8.60 -2.04
CA LEU A 99 -15.36 -8.88 -2.34
C LEU A 99 -15.09 -9.29 -3.78
N ALA A 100 -15.95 -10.14 -4.35
CA ALA A 100 -15.77 -10.65 -5.71
C ALA A 100 -15.77 -9.52 -6.77
N SER A 101 -16.43 -8.40 -6.46
CA SER A 101 -16.50 -7.22 -7.33
C SER A 101 -15.40 -6.20 -7.04
N ASP A 102 -14.66 -6.33 -5.93
CA ASP A 102 -13.64 -5.37 -5.52
C ASP A 102 -12.34 -5.52 -6.34
N GLU A 103 -11.89 -4.42 -6.94
CA GLU A 103 -10.70 -4.41 -7.80
C GLU A 103 -9.39 -4.62 -7.03
N GLN A 104 -9.33 -4.22 -5.76
CA GLN A 104 -8.16 -4.43 -4.92
C GLN A 104 -8.07 -5.89 -4.49
N TYR A 105 -9.21 -6.51 -4.17
CA TYR A 105 -9.29 -7.94 -3.91
C TYR A 105 -8.78 -8.75 -5.12
N LYS A 106 -9.16 -8.40 -6.35
CA LYS A 106 -8.66 -9.08 -7.56
C LYS A 106 -7.14 -9.06 -7.68
N LYS A 107 -6.50 -7.95 -7.27
CA LYS A 107 -5.04 -7.75 -7.30
C LYS A 107 -4.28 -8.47 -6.18
N MET A 108 -4.95 -9.01 -5.17
CA MET A 108 -4.31 -9.77 -4.10
C MET A 108 -3.83 -11.13 -4.61
N ASP A 109 -2.77 -11.65 -3.99
CA ASP A 109 -2.30 -13.01 -4.22
C ASP A 109 -3.28 -14.05 -3.65
N ALA A 110 -3.05 -15.32 -4.00
CA ALA A 110 -3.92 -16.42 -3.58
C ALA A 110 -3.85 -16.67 -2.07
N GLU A 111 -2.71 -16.42 -1.44
CA GLU A 111 -2.48 -16.66 -0.01
C GLU A 111 -3.27 -15.65 0.84
N LEU A 112 -3.18 -14.37 0.53
CA LEU A 112 -3.94 -13.31 1.21
C LEU A 112 -5.45 -13.48 1.02
N LYS A 113 -5.88 -13.93 -0.17
CA LYS A 113 -7.29 -14.28 -0.43
C LYS A 113 -7.75 -15.44 0.44
N ALA A 114 -6.93 -16.49 0.56
CA ALA A 114 -7.24 -17.63 1.42
C ALA A 114 -7.33 -17.22 2.88
N GLU A 115 -6.36 -16.44 3.39
CA GLU A 115 -6.34 -15.96 4.78
C GLU A 115 -7.57 -15.10 5.10
N LEU A 116 -7.99 -14.23 4.16
CA LEU A 116 -9.25 -13.51 4.27
C LEU A 116 -10.40 -14.49 4.40
N LEU A 117 -10.58 -15.40 3.44
CA LEU A 117 -11.70 -16.34 3.42
C LEU A 117 -11.74 -17.25 4.66
N GLU A 118 -10.60 -17.72 5.16
CA GLU A 118 -10.50 -18.57 6.36
C GLU A 118 -11.03 -17.86 7.60
N LYS A 119 -10.67 -16.58 7.80
CA LYS A 119 -11.15 -15.78 8.93
C LYS A 119 -12.66 -15.57 8.91
N TRP A 120 -13.29 -15.61 7.73
CA TRP A 120 -14.73 -15.44 7.57
C TRP A 120 -15.49 -16.78 7.50
N GLY A 121 -14.85 -17.85 7.04
CA GLY A 121 -15.40 -19.19 7.03
C GLY A 121 -15.74 -19.71 8.43
N THR A 122 -15.13 -19.16 9.49
CA THR A 122 -15.49 -19.46 10.88
C THR A 122 -16.81 -18.82 11.33
N PHE A 123 -17.38 -17.89 10.57
CA PHE A 123 -18.63 -17.17 10.89
C PHE A 123 -19.83 -17.62 10.04
N LEU A 124 -19.63 -18.57 9.10
CA LEU A 124 -20.66 -19.21 8.28
C LEU A 124 -20.99 -20.60 8.83
#